data_AF-X1CLS1-F1
#
_entry.id   AF-X1CLS1-F1
#
_cell.length_a   1.000
_cell.length_b   1.000
_cell.length_c   1.000
_cell.angle_alpha   90.00
_cell.angle_beta   90.00
_cell.angle_gamma   90.00
#
_symmetry.space_group_name_H-M   'P 1'
#
loop_
_entity.id
_entity.type
_entity.pdbx_description
1 polymer ?
#
loop_
_entity_poly.entity_id
_entity_poly.type
_entity_poly.pdbx_seq_one_letter_code
_entity_poly.pdbx_strand_id
1 'polypeptide(L)'
;MSIGDIREAPTDYEGKVVTIEGKYQGWKGSFGSPPVTRSDWLVQDATGWLYVTGKPSGLDPLGDVGRPIKVTGAIRITKDGEPYLYAQEIEIKAGKASALLLLQVDLKEKQLAAPTPERLEQMKAMGMKTDNLDMQRIFIHLVQEPTVQQIEELEAMGITPYPDSWISPAGGYSIGFIVADMPIDKLDELAGKDYVVRLDTAEQVLEPHAE
;
A
#
# COMPACT_ATOMS: atom_id res chain seq x y z
N MET A 1 18.25 3.19 -0.68
CA MET A 1 19.20 2.23 -0.09
C MET A 1 18.57 0.85 -0.23
N SER A 2 19.31 -0.17 -0.68
CA SER A 2 18.77 -1.53 -0.71
C SER A 2 19.04 -2.25 0.61
N ILE A 3 18.19 -3.21 0.95
CA ILE A 3 18.38 -4.07 2.12
C ILE A 3 19.59 -4.99 1.92
N GLY A 4 19.84 -5.43 0.68
CA GLY A 4 20.99 -6.26 0.31
C GLY A 4 22.32 -5.59 0.67
N ASP A 5 22.50 -4.33 0.29
CA ASP A 5 23.73 -3.58 0.59
C ASP A 5 24.01 -3.52 2.10
N ILE A 6 22.96 -3.29 2.90
CA ILE A 6 23.05 -3.22 4.36
C ILE A 6 23.46 -4.58 4.94
N ARG A 7 22.99 -5.69 4.35
CA ARG A 7 23.29 -7.03 4.83
C ARG A 7 24.65 -7.55 4.40
N GLU A 8 25.15 -7.12 3.24
CA GLU A 8 26.48 -7.49 2.77
C GLU A 8 27.59 -6.82 3.58
N ALA A 9 27.38 -5.57 4.02
CA ALA A 9 28.36 -4.81 4.79
C ALA A 9 27.74 -4.06 5.99
N PRO A 10 27.16 -4.76 6.99
CA PRO A 10 26.37 -4.13 8.05
C PRO A 10 27.15 -3.12 8.89
N THR A 11 28.44 -3.39 9.13
CA THR A 11 29.34 -2.49 9.88
C THR A 11 29.55 -1.14 9.19
N ASP A 12 29.46 -1.09 7.86
CA ASP A 12 29.60 0.16 7.11
C ASP A 12 28.39 1.08 7.30
N TYR A 13 27.26 0.53 7.73
CA TYR A 13 26.03 1.26 7.97
C TYR A 13 25.71 1.46 9.44
N GLU A 14 26.41 0.78 10.36
CA GLU A 14 26.16 0.89 11.80
C GLU A 14 26.14 2.35 12.27
N GLY A 15 25.09 2.72 12.99
CA GLY A 15 24.91 4.09 13.48
C GLY A 15 24.30 5.06 12.46
N LYS A 16 24.41 4.79 11.14
CA LYS A 16 23.93 5.69 10.08
C LYS A 16 22.41 5.66 9.98
N VAL A 17 21.83 6.82 9.72
CA VAL A 17 20.41 6.95 9.36
C VAL A 17 20.27 6.66 7.87
N VAL A 18 19.43 5.69 7.54
CA VAL A 18 19.13 5.29 6.16
C VAL A 18 17.62 5.30 5.94
N THR A 19 17.24 5.46 4.68
CA THR A 19 15.86 5.29 4.21
C THR A 19 15.80 4.10 3.27
N ILE A 20 14.92 3.16 3.60
CA ILE A 20 14.63 1.96 2.79
C ILE A 20 13.17 1.97 2.35
N GLU A 21 12.92 1.46 1.15
CA GLU A 21 11.57 1.27 0.61
C GLU A 21 11.34 -0.22 0.37
N GLY A 22 10.17 -0.71 0.77
CA GLY A 22 9.84 -2.13 0.65
C GLY A 22 8.39 -2.39 1.01
N LYS A 23 8.06 -3.68 1.17
CA LYS A 23 6.73 -4.14 1.57
C LYS A 23 6.77 -4.57 3.03
N TYR A 24 5.77 -4.16 3.80
CA TYR A 24 5.55 -4.62 5.16
C TYR A 24 5.20 -6.10 5.19
N GLN A 25 5.73 -6.87 6.14
CA GLN A 25 5.56 -8.32 6.20
C GLN A 25 5.11 -8.83 7.58
N GLY A 26 4.70 -7.94 8.47
CA GLY A 26 4.34 -8.30 9.85
C GLY A 26 5.55 -8.86 10.63
N TRP A 27 5.27 -9.66 11.65
CA TRP A 27 6.31 -10.34 12.46
C TRP A 27 6.56 -11.79 12.04
N LYS A 28 5.73 -12.34 11.14
CA LYS A 28 5.69 -13.78 10.85
C LYS A 28 6.40 -14.07 9.53
N GLY A 29 7.65 -14.51 9.61
CA GLY A 29 8.41 -14.98 8.46
C GLY A 29 9.46 -16.01 8.88
N SER A 30 9.83 -16.91 7.96
CA SER A 30 10.87 -17.93 8.14
C SER A 30 12.29 -17.36 8.28
N PHE A 31 12.41 -16.04 8.44
CA PHE A 31 13.66 -15.28 8.37
C PHE A 31 14.44 -15.28 9.69
N GLY A 32 13.78 -15.58 10.81
CA GLY A 32 14.46 -15.71 12.11
C GLY A 32 13.58 -15.29 13.27
N SER A 33 14.24 -15.06 14.41
CA SER A 33 13.62 -14.49 15.60
C SER A 33 13.82 -12.97 15.60
N PRO A 34 12.82 -12.19 16.04
CA PRO A 34 12.96 -10.77 16.27
C PRO A 34 14.20 -10.43 17.13
N PRO A 35 15.06 -9.47 16.71
CA PRO A 35 16.35 -9.22 17.35
C PRO A 35 16.27 -8.46 18.67
N VAL A 36 15.23 -7.65 18.88
CA VAL A 36 15.10 -6.75 20.05
C VAL A 36 13.83 -7.05 20.83
N THR A 37 12.67 -7.10 20.17
CA THR A 37 11.39 -7.36 20.83
C THR A 37 10.53 -8.31 20.02
N ARG A 38 9.62 -9.04 20.67
CA ARG A 38 8.62 -9.89 19.98
C ARG A 38 7.68 -9.13 19.02
N SER A 39 7.71 -7.79 19.06
CA SER A 39 6.92 -6.90 18.22
C SER A 39 7.73 -6.28 17.09
N ASP A 40 9.01 -6.67 16.93
CA ASP A 40 9.76 -6.27 15.75
C ASP A 40 9.10 -6.89 14.52
N TRP A 41 9.11 -6.13 13.44
CA TRP A 41 8.41 -6.45 12.21
C TRP A 41 9.37 -6.39 11.03
N LEU A 42 8.97 -6.98 9.92
CA LEU A 42 9.81 -7.18 8.76
C LEU A 42 9.41 -6.22 7.63
N VAL A 43 10.44 -5.70 6.97
CA VAL A 43 10.32 -5.06 5.66
C VAL A 43 11.10 -5.88 4.64
N GLN A 44 10.52 -6.04 3.45
CA GLN A 44 11.12 -6.76 2.35
C GLN A 44 11.21 -5.88 1.11
N ASP A 45 12.37 -5.81 0.49
CA ASP A 45 12.56 -5.26 -0.85
C ASP A 45 12.95 -6.38 -1.84
N ALA A 46 13.34 -6.02 -3.06
CA ALA A 46 13.75 -7.01 -4.07
C ALA A 46 15.05 -7.76 -3.71
N THR A 47 15.85 -7.23 -2.78
CA THR A 47 17.19 -7.70 -2.42
C THR A 47 17.23 -8.47 -1.10
N GLY A 48 16.25 -8.30 -0.22
CA GLY A 48 16.18 -9.07 1.01
C GLY A 48 15.17 -8.58 2.02
N TRP A 49 15.40 -9.01 3.26
CA TRP A 49 14.55 -8.76 4.43
C TRP A 49 15.36 -8.06 5.51
N LEU A 50 14.75 -7.13 6.23
CA LEU A 50 15.37 -6.47 7.38
C LEU A 50 14.35 -6.36 8.52
N TYR A 51 14.80 -6.68 9.73
CA TYR A 51 14.00 -6.41 10.92
C TYR A 51 13.97 -4.92 11.23
N VAL A 52 12.82 -4.45 11.67
CA VAL A 52 12.57 -3.09 12.10
C VAL A 52 12.03 -3.09 13.53
N THR A 53 12.61 -2.24 14.38
CA THR A 53 12.23 -2.08 15.79
C THR A 53 12.06 -0.60 16.18
N GLY A 54 11.67 -0.34 17.43
CA GLY A 54 11.53 0.99 18.01
C GLY A 54 10.14 1.59 17.79
N LYS A 55 9.79 1.93 16.55
CA LYS A 55 8.48 2.50 16.20
C LYS A 55 7.52 1.41 15.71
N PRO A 56 6.31 1.29 16.28
CA PRO A 56 5.29 0.38 15.74
C PRO A 56 4.88 0.85 14.35
N SER A 57 4.65 -0.10 13.44
CA SER A 57 4.23 0.21 12.06
C SER A 57 2.89 0.91 11.96
N GLY A 58 2.02 0.72 12.96
CA GLY A 58 0.62 1.16 12.89
C GLY A 58 -0.22 0.35 11.90
N LEU A 59 0.34 -0.73 11.34
CA LEU A 59 -0.28 -1.61 10.36
C LEU A 59 -0.79 -2.90 11.02
N ASP A 60 -1.90 -3.44 10.50
CA ASP A 60 -2.39 -4.75 10.87
C ASP A 60 -1.37 -5.83 10.44
N PRO A 61 -0.77 -6.57 11.38
CA PRO A 61 0.29 -7.54 11.10
C PRO A 61 -0.12 -8.73 10.23
N LEU A 62 -1.41 -8.95 10.02
CA LEU A 62 -1.97 -10.02 9.18
C LEU A 62 -2.59 -9.46 7.89
N GLY A 63 -3.30 -8.34 7.99
CA GLY A 63 -4.10 -7.74 6.91
C GLY A 63 -3.35 -6.74 6.04
N ASP A 64 -2.27 -6.14 6.55
CA ASP A 64 -1.46 -5.16 5.81
C ASP A 64 -0.16 -5.75 5.24
N VAL A 65 0.01 -7.08 5.29
CA VAL A 65 1.14 -7.74 4.64
C VAL A 65 1.16 -7.42 3.14
N GLY A 66 2.33 -7.05 2.63
CA GLY A 66 2.53 -6.60 1.26
C GLY A 66 2.41 -5.09 1.07
N ARG A 67 1.98 -4.32 2.08
CA ARG A 67 1.76 -2.89 1.96
C ARG A 67 3.07 -2.13 1.73
N PRO A 68 3.16 -1.31 0.68
CA PRO A 68 4.36 -0.53 0.40
C PRO A 68 4.58 0.50 1.52
N ILE A 69 5.78 0.49 2.07
CA ILE A 69 6.20 1.38 3.14
C ILE A 69 7.59 1.92 2.85
N LYS A 70 7.86 3.11 3.39
CA LYS A 70 9.17 3.71 3.44
C LYS A 70 9.54 3.91 4.90
N VAL A 71 10.72 3.44 5.28
CA VAL A 71 11.17 3.45 6.66
C VAL A 71 12.49 4.20 6.75
N THR A 72 12.52 5.23 7.58
CA THR A 72 13.74 5.97 7.90
C THR A 72 14.14 5.64 9.34
N GLY A 73 15.38 5.20 9.52
CA GLY A 73 15.87 4.77 10.82
C GLY A 73 17.37 4.60 10.85
N ALA A 74 17.91 4.37 12.03
CA ALA A 74 19.34 4.12 12.19
C ALA A 74 19.64 2.62 12.15
N ILE A 75 20.68 2.21 11.43
CA ILE A 75 21.13 0.82 11.44
C ILE A 75 21.81 0.52 12.77
N ARG A 76 21.48 -0.64 13.31
CA ARG A 76 22.06 -1.24 14.51
C ARG A 76 22.39 -2.69 14.20
N ILE A 77 23.33 -3.24 14.95
CA ILE A 77 23.79 -4.61 14.78
C ILE A 77 23.52 -5.37 16.08
N THR A 78 23.01 -6.60 15.97
CA THR A 78 22.85 -7.48 17.14
C THR A 78 24.21 -7.97 17.63
N LYS A 79 24.24 -8.63 18.80
CA LYS A 79 25.47 -9.29 19.27
C LYS A 79 25.97 -10.38 18.32
N ASP A 80 25.06 -10.96 17.53
CA ASP A 80 25.35 -12.03 16.58
C ASP A 80 25.75 -11.50 15.20
N GLY A 81 25.85 -10.16 15.03
CA GLY A 81 26.28 -9.53 13.78
C GLY A 81 25.16 -9.21 12.79
N GLU A 82 23.90 -9.48 13.14
CA GLU A 82 22.76 -9.26 12.25
C GLU A 82 22.32 -7.78 12.27
N PRO A 83 22.20 -7.11 11.11
CA PRO A 83 21.71 -5.75 11.06
C PRO A 83 20.19 -5.69 11.26
N TYR A 84 19.74 -4.64 11.93
CA TYR A 84 18.33 -4.26 12.02
C TYR A 84 18.18 -2.74 11.99
N LEU A 85 17.00 -2.28 11.60
CA LEU A 85 16.68 -0.86 11.53
C LEU A 85 15.95 -0.41 12.80
N TYR A 86 16.48 0.59 13.48
CA TYR A 86 15.78 1.30 14.54
C TYR A 86 14.97 2.44 13.93
N ALA A 87 13.67 2.21 13.71
CA ALA A 87 12.80 3.13 13.00
C ALA A 87 12.56 4.43 13.78
N GLN A 88 12.68 5.54 13.07
CA GLN A 88 12.37 6.89 13.56
C GLN A 88 11.10 7.41 12.87
N GLU A 89 10.98 7.13 11.57
CA GLU A 89 9.86 7.52 10.73
C GLU A 89 9.42 6.36 9.83
N ILE A 90 8.10 6.28 9.63
CA ILE A 90 7.46 5.28 8.80
C ILE A 90 6.42 6.02 7.97
N GLU A 91 6.54 5.92 6.66
CA GLU A 91 5.59 6.45 5.69
C GLU A 91 4.90 5.25 5.03
N ILE A 92 3.59 5.15 5.23
CA ILE A 92 2.77 4.12 4.60
C ILE A 92 2.29 4.69 3.27
N LYS A 93 2.82 4.16 2.16
CA LYS A 93 2.35 4.55 0.84
C LYS A 93 0.89 4.10 0.69
N ALA A 94 0.06 4.99 0.18
CA ALA A 94 -1.38 4.83 0.09
C ALA A 94 -2.02 4.26 1.37
N GLY A 95 -1.71 4.88 2.52
CA GLY A 95 -2.19 4.47 3.86
C GLY A 95 -3.71 4.39 4.03
N LYS A 96 -4.47 4.97 3.09
CA LYS A 96 -5.94 4.92 3.05
C LYS A 96 -6.51 3.88 2.09
N ALA A 97 -5.68 3.28 1.24
CA ALA A 97 -6.10 2.27 0.27
C ALA A 97 -6.18 0.86 0.87
N SER A 98 -7.18 0.08 0.49
CA SER A 98 -7.26 -1.32 0.91
C SER A 98 -6.21 -2.21 0.25
N ALA A 99 -5.86 -3.32 0.91
CA ALA A 99 -4.87 -4.26 0.41
C ALA A 99 -5.19 -4.81 -0.99
N LEU A 100 -6.49 -5.04 -1.29
CA LEU A 100 -6.91 -5.47 -2.61
C LEU A 100 -6.68 -4.38 -3.67
N LEU A 101 -7.02 -3.13 -3.38
CA LEU A 101 -6.76 -2.00 -4.29
C LEU A 101 -5.26 -1.85 -4.58
N LEU A 102 -4.42 -1.94 -3.55
CA LEU A 102 -2.96 -1.89 -3.69
C LEU A 102 -2.44 -3.02 -4.59
N LEU A 103 -2.93 -4.24 -4.40
CA LEU A 103 -2.54 -5.39 -5.21
C LEU A 103 -2.96 -5.21 -6.68
N GLN A 104 -4.17 -4.71 -6.93
CA GLN A 104 -4.66 -4.45 -8.29
C GLN A 104 -3.82 -3.39 -9.00
N VAL A 105 -3.46 -2.31 -8.32
CA VAL A 105 -2.59 -1.25 -8.87
C VAL A 105 -1.18 -1.80 -9.16
N ASP A 106 -0.55 -2.52 -8.22
CA ASP A 106 0.78 -3.15 -8.42
C ASP A 106 0.78 -4.12 -9.61
N LEU A 107 -0.30 -4.89 -9.81
CA LEU A 107 -0.43 -5.78 -10.97
C LEU A 107 -0.56 -5.02 -12.28
N LYS A 108 -1.34 -3.93 -12.32
CA LYS A 108 -1.47 -3.06 -13.50
C LYS A 108 -0.14 -2.40 -13.85
N GLU A 109 0.56 -1.81 -12.88
CA GLU A 109 1.89 -1.22 -13.07
C GLU A 109 2.88 -2.24 -13.64
N LYS A 110 2.94 -3.44 -13.06
CA LYS A 110 3.82 -4.52 -13.55
C LYS A 110 3.43 -5.00 -14.94
N GLN A 111 2.13 -5.05 -15.24
CA GLN A 111 1.65 -5.46 -16.56
C GLN A 111 2.01 -4.42 -17.62
N LEU A 112 1.94 -3.13 -17.31
CA LEU A 112 2.36 -2.05 -18.21
C LEU A 112 3.88 -2.04 -18.40
N ALA A 113 4.65 -2.25 -17.33
CA ALA A 113 6.11 -2.24 -17.39
C ALA A 113 6.70 -3.47 -18.10
N ALA A 114 6.14 -4.66 -17.87
CA ALA A 114 6.62 -5.92 -18.44
C ALA A 114 5.46 -6.90 -18.69
N PRO A 115 4.72 -6.75 -19.81
CA PRO A 115 3.50 -7.50 -20.07
C PRO A 115 3.73 -9.02 -20.12
N THR A 116 2.92 -9.79 -19.39
CA THR A 116 2.88 -11.26 -19.53
C THR A 116 1.44 -11.77 -19.67
N PRO A 117 1.21 -12.86 -20.42
CA PRO A 117 -0.11 -13.50 -20.50
C PRO A 117 -0.55 -14.05 -19.14
N GLU A 118 0.36 -14.64 -18.38
CA GLU A 118 0.07 -15.24 -17.07
C GLU A 118 -0.46 -14.20 -16.07
N ARG A 119 0.15 -13.02 -16.02
CA ARG A 119 -0.32 -11.92 -15.15
C ARG A 119 -1.67 -11.39 -15.63
N LEU A 120 -1.89 -11.29 -16.93
CA LEU A 120 -3.17 -10.88 -17.48
C LEU A 120 -4.30 -11.86 -17.08
N GLU A 121 -4.05 -13.16 -17.17
CA GLU A 121 -5.00 -14.18 -16.72
C GLU A 121 -5.22 -14.14 -15.20
N GLN A 122 -4.17 -13.90 -14.41
CA GLN A 122 -4.30 -13.68 -12.97
C GLN A 122 -5.20 -12.47 -12.66
N MET A 123 -5.00 -11.34 -13.36
CA MET A 123 -5.80 -10.13 -13.18
C MET A 123 -7.28 -10.39 -13.49
N LYS A 124 -7.57 -11.09 -14.59
CA LYS A 124 -8.94 -11.50 -14.95
C LYS A 124 -9.55 -12.42 -13.91
N ALA A 125 -8.80 -13.40 -13.41
CA ALA A 125 -9.26 -14.31 -12.35
C ALA A 125 -9.58 -13.59 -11.04
N MET A 126 -8.96 -12.44 -10.79
CA MET A 126 -9.26 -11.55 -9.66
C MET A 126 -10.45 -10.61 -9.92
N GLY A 127 -11.14 -10.74 -11.06
CA GLY A 127 -12.24 -9.87 -11.46
C GLY A 127 -11.81 -8.45 -11.83
N MET A 128 -10.52 -8.23 -12.13
CA MET A 128 -10.03 -6.91 -12.52
C MET A 128 -10.47 -6.54 -13.92
N LYS A 129 -10.68 -5.24 -14.14
CA LYS A 129 -10.83 -4.70 -15.49
C LYS A 129 -9.48 -4.66 -16.17
N THR A 130 -9.40 -5.26 -17.36
CA THR A 130 -8.15 -5.42 -18.13
C THR A 130 -8.19 -4.74 -19.50
N ASP A 131 -9.30 -4.07 -19.81
CA ASP A 131 -9.55 -3.28 -21.01
C ASP A 131 -8.81 -1.92 -20.98
N ASN A 132 -8.64 -1.34 -19.80
CA ASN A 132 -7.84 -0.14 -19.59
C ASN A 132 -6.95 -0.32 -18.34
N LEU A 133 -5.64 -0.55 -18.57
CA LEU A 133 -4.68 -0.82 -17.50
C LEU A 133 -4.14 0.46 -16.84
N ASP A 134 -4.25 1.61 -17.50
CA ASP A 134 -3.79 2.89 -16.97
C ASP A 134 -4.76 3.47 -15.94
N MET A 135 -5.99 2.96 -15.90
CA MET A 135 -7.06 3.41 -15.01
C MET A 135 -7.48 2.33 -14.02
N GLN A 136 -7.87 2.74 -12.83
CA GLN A 136 -8.43 1.91 -11.78
C GLN A 136 -9.75 2.49 -11.31
N ARG A 137 -10.82 1.69 -11.36
CA ARG A 137 -12.10 2.09 -10.77
C ARG A 137 -12.07 1.90 -9.26
N ILE A 138 -12.39 2.97 -8.52
CA ILE A 138 -12.31 3.00 -7.06
C ILE A 138 -13.57 3.55 -6.41
N PHE A 139 -13.77 3.19 -5.14
CA PHE A 139 -14.61 3.91 -4.21
C PHE A 139 -13.75 4.89 -3.41
N ILE A 140 -14.16 6.16 -3.37
CA ILE A 140 -13.57 7.18 -2.50
C ILE A 140 -14.52 7.39 -1.33
N HIS A 141 -14.10 6.96 -0.14
CA HIS A 141 -14.89 7.11 1.08
C HIS A 141 -14.68 8.49 1.71
N LEU A 142 -15.78 9.17 2.03
CA LEU A 142 -15.82 10.55 2.49
C LEU A 142 -16.80 10.67 3.67
N VAL A 143 -16.54 11.61 4.58
CA VAL A 143 -17.44 11.88 5.73
C VAL A 143 -18.74 12.60 5.34
N GLN A 144 -18.75 13.22 4.16
CA GLN A 144 -19.86 13.95 3.58
C GLN A 144 -19.76 13.92 2.06
N GLU A 145 -20.83 14.35 1.39
CA GLU A 145 -20.84 14.50 -0.07
C GLU A 145 -19.69 15.44 -0.52
N PRO A 146 -18.95 15.07 -1.58
CA PRO A 146 -17.82 15.87 -2.05
C PRO A 146 -18.28 17.25 -2.50
N THR A 147 -17.57 18.27 -2.07
CA THR A 147 -17.80 19.65 -2.50
C THR A 147 -17.34 19.85 -3.95
N VAL A 148 -17.86 20.88 -4.63
CA VAL A 148 -17.42 21.26 -5.99
C VAL A 148 -15.90 21.44 -6.06
N GLN A 149 -15.30 22.07 -5.04
CA GLN A 149 -13.85 22.26 -4.98
C GLN A 149 -13.08 20.93 -4.90
N GLN A 150 -13.59 19.95 -4.15
CA GLN A 150 -12.99 18.62 -4.09
C GLN A 150 -13.12 17.87 -5.41
N ILE A 151 -14.25 18.01 -6.11
CA ILE A 151 -14.43 17.45 -7.46
C ILE A 151 -13.44 18.05 -8.44
N GLU A 152 -13.33 19.38 -8.49
CA GLU A 152 -12.36 20.08 -9.36
C GLU A 152 -10.91 19.66 -9.05
N GLU A 153 -10.58 19.47 -7.77
CA GLU A 153 -9.26 18.99 -7.36
C GLU A 153 -8.98 17.56 -7.84
N LEU A 154 -9.96 16.65 -7.73
CA LEU A 154 -9.84 15.29 -8.26
C LEU A 154 -9.64 15.31 -9.79
N GLU A 155 -10.42 16.12 -10.50
CA GLU A 155 -10.30 16.28 -11.96
C GLU A 155 -8.94 16.84 -12.37
N ALA A 156 -8.40 17.81 -11.61
CA ALA A 156 -7.06 18.36 -11.84
C ALA A 156 -5.95 17.31 -11.66
N MET A 157 -6.18 16.26 -10.88
CA MET A 157 -5.27 15.10 -10.75
C MET A 157 -5.42 14.08 -11.89
N GLY A 158 -6.38 14.27 -12.80
CA GLY A 158 -6.72 13.32 -13.86
C GLY A 158 -7.70 12.23 -13.40
N ILE A 159 -8.27 12.36 -12.19
CA ILE A 159 -9.30 11.45 -11.69
C ILE A 159 -10.64 11.87 -12.27
N THR A 160 -11.44 10.91 -12.73
CA THR A 160 -12.81 11.15 -13.21
C THR A 160 -13.79 10.73 -12.12
N PRO A 161 -14.21 11.63 -11.22
CA PRO A 161 -15.24 11.32 -10.23
C PRO A 161 -16.61 11.18 -10.89
N TYR A 162 -17.50 10.40 -10.28
CA TYR A 162 -18.91 10.30 -10.66
C TYR A 162 -19.77 10.89 -9.54
N PRO A 163 -20.02 12.21 -9.48
CA PRO A 163 -20.74 12.84 -8.38
C PRO A 163 -22.14 12.25 -8.17
N ASP A 164 -22.85 11.92 -9.25
CA ASP A 164 -24.18 11.30 -9.22
C ASP A 164 -24.19 9.89 -8.60
N SER A 165 -23.02 9.29 -8.37
CA SER A 165 -22.87 8.00 -7.69
C SER A 165 -22.76 8.10 -6.18
N TRP A 166 -22.89 9.30 -5.59
CA TRP A 166 -22.80 9.48 -4.14
C TRP A 166 -23.81 8.61 -3.39
N ILE A 167 -23.28 7.74 -2.52
CA ILE A 167 -24.05 6.96 -1.58
C ILE A 167 -23.80 7.49 -0.18
N SER A 168 -24.81 8.14 0.39
CA SER A 168 -24.80 8.59 1.78
C SER A 168 -24.69 7.40 2.74
N PRO A 169 -24.05 7.59 3.91
CA PRO A 169 -24.05 6.56 4.94
C PRO A 169 -25.47 6.20 5.39
N ALA A 170 -25.79 4.91 5.46
CA ALA A 170 -27.04 4.43 6.04
C ALA A 170 -26.87 4.11 7.54
N GLY A 171 -27.92 4.21 8.35
CA GLY A 171 -27.99 3.54 9.66
C GLY A 171 -26.85 3.82 10.66
N GLY A 172 -26.58 5.08 11.00
CA GLY A 172 -25.64 5.45 12.07
C GLY A 172 -24.16 5.42 11.69
N TYR A 173 -23.82 5.02 10.47
CA TYR A 173 -22.46 5.22 9.92
C TYR A 173 -22.24 6.70 9.57
N SER A 174 -20.98 7.14 9.60
CA SER A 174 -20.58 8.53 9.31
C SER A 174 -19.84 8.69 7.97
N ILE A 175 -19.78 7.64 7.15
CA ILE A 175 -18.95 7.59 5.94
C ILE A 175 -19.79 7.14 4.74
N GLY A 176 -19.90 8.00 3.74
CA GLY A 176 -20.42 7.67 2.41
C GLY A 176 -19.31 7.41 1.40
N PHE A 177 -19.65 7.17 0.15
CA PHE A 177 -18.65 7.01 -0.93
C PHE A 177 -19.16 7.50 -2.29
N ILE A 178 -18.22 7.92 -3.13
CA ILE A 178 -18.42 8.09 -4.58
C ILE A 178 -17.60 7.06 -5.35
N VAL A 179 -18.02 6.74 -6.57
CA VAL A 179 -17.20 6.02 -7.55
C VAL A 179 -16.33 7.03 -8.30
N ALA A 180 -15.11 6.64 -8.67
CA ALA A 180 -14.26 7.38 -9.58
C ALA A 180 -13.39 6.43 -10.42
N ASP A 181 -12.98 6.88 -11.61
CA ASP A 181 -11.90 6.26 -12.36
C ASP A 181 -10.61 7.06 -12.11
N MET A 182 -9.60 6.41 -11.56
CA MET A 182 -8.34 7.02 -11.10
C MET A 182 -7.17 6.50 -11.93
N PRO A 183 -6.26 7.36 -12.44
CA PRO A 183 -4.99 6.91 -13.00
C PRO A 183 -4.19 6.12 -11.96
N ILE A 184 -3.61 4.98 -12.35
CA ILE A 184 -2.96 4.05 -11.40
C ILE A 184 -1.78 4.69 -10.63
N ASP A 185 -1.14 5.71 -11.21
CA ASP A 185 -0.03 6.46 -10.62
C ASP A 185 -0.48 7.54 -9.61
N LYS A 186 -1.79 7.74 -9.43
CA LYS A 186 -2.37 8.77 -8.54
C LYS A 186 -2.81 8.26 -7.18
N LEU A 187 -2.63 6.97 -6.89
CA LEU A 187 -3.12 6.36 -5.65
C LEU A 187 -2.52 7.02 -4.39
N ASP A 188 -1.21 7.25 -4.38
CA ASP A 188 -0.51 7.87 -3.24
C ASP A 188 -0.95 9.33 -3.05
N GLU A 189 -1.02 10.10 -4.14
CA GLU A 189 -1.45 11.51 -4.12
C GLU A 189 -2.89 11.65 -3.61
N LEU A 190 -3.79 10.76 -4.05
CA LEU A 190 -5.19 10.74 -3.62
C LEU A 190 -5.33 10.31 -2.16
N ALA A 191 -4.60 9.28 -1.74
CA ALA A 191 -4.61 8.82 -0.35
C ALA A 191 -4.08 9.88 0.63
N GLY A 192 -3.24 10.81 0.16
CA GLY A 192 -2.74 11.93 0.93
C GLY A 192 -3.77 13.04 1.20
N LYS A 193 -4.92 13.07 0.51
CA LYS A 193 -5.93 14.13 0.69
C LYS A 193 -6.64 14.01 2.04
N ASP A 194 -6.77 15.11 2.77
CA ASP A 194 -7.35 15.11 4.13
C ASP A 194 -8.83 14.70 4.17
N TYR A 195 -9.59 14.98 3.11
CA TYR A 195 -11.00 14.61 3.00
C TYR A 195 -11.23 13.15 2.63
N VAL A 196 -10.22 12.46 2.09
CA VAL A 196 -10.29 11.03 1.80
C VAL A 196 -10.15 10.28 3.11
N VAL A 197 -11.12 9.43 3.42
CA VAL A 197 -11.09 8.56 4.62
C VAL A 197 -10.47 7.21 4.28
N ARG A 198 -10.88 6.64 3.15
CA ARG A 198 -10.48 5.31 2.68
C ARG A 198 -10.67 5.20 1.16
N LEU A 199 -9.87 4.35 0.52
CA LEU A 199 -9.98 3.99 -0.88
C LEU A 199 -10.15 2.48 -1.01
N ASP A 200 -11.13 2.05 -1.80
CA ASP A 200 -11.37 0.63 -2.13
C ASP A 200 -11.49 0.44 -3.64
N THR A 201 -11.31 -0.80 -4.09
CA THR A 201 -11.59 -1.14 -5.49
C THR A 201 -13.09 -1.18 -5.73
N ALA A 202 -13.51 -0.61 -6.86
CA ALA A 202 -14.86 -0.69 -7.39
C ALA A 202 -14.91 -1.53 -8.70
N GLU A 203 -13.92 -2.41 -8.89
CA GLU A 203 -13.84 -3.30 -10.06
C GLU A 203 -14.45 -4.69 -9.84
N GLN A 204 -14.88 -5.05 -8.62
CA GLN A 204 -15.44 -6.39 -8.39
C GLN A 204 -16.66 -6.66 -9.28
N VAL A 205 -16.48 -7.56 -10.24
CA VAL A 205 -17.56 -8.22 -10.95
C VAL A 205 -18.13 -9.26 -9.97
N LEU A 206 -19.24 -8.92 -9.31
CA LEU A 206 -20.06 -9.92 -8.63
C LEU A 206 -20.77 -10.73 -9.72
N GLU A 207 -20.22 -11.88 -10.09
CA GLU A 207 -21.02 -12.85 -10.84
C GLU A 207 -22.08 -13.42 -9.88
N PRO A 208 -23.37 -13.45 -10.29
CA PRO A 208 -24.38 -14.15 -9.51
C PRO A 208 -23.97 -15.62 -9.46
N HIS A 209 -23.83 -16.17 -8.25
CA HIS A 209 -23.76 -17.61 -8.08
C HIS A 209 -25.09 -18.16 -8.61
N ALA A 210 -25.04 -18.88 -9.73
CA ALA A 210 -26.15 -19.72 -10.14
C ALA A 210 -26.28 -20.83 -9.06
N GLU A 211 -27.39 -20.80 -8.32
CA GLU A 211 -27.86 -21.95 -7.52
C GLU A 211 -28.10 -23.19 -8.41
#